data_AF-A0A819P7E5-F1
#
_entry.id   AF-A0A819P7E5-F1
#
_cell.length_a   1.000
_cell.length_b   1.000
_cell.length_c   1.000
_cell.angle_alpha   90.00
_cell.angle_beta   90.00
_cell.angle_gamma   90.00
#
_symmetry.space_group_name_H-M   'P 1'
#
loop_
_entity.id
_entity.type
_entity.pdbx_description
1 polymer ?
#
loop_
_entity_poly.entity_id
_entity_poly.type
_entity_poly.pdbx_seq_one_letter_code
_entity_poly.pdbx_strand_id
1 'polypeptide(L)'
;MVQIIQLLRTSDDIQRMFIKRGYNINCYIDRYSREINQCHVYSLPFSMEYMCNVANNFVGGLFMSVRQLQLYDFLVPFEHDFFARISRAFPLLNILNVISLHGQKKKLTHQQNEHKQTSSIIEYPHLMYLSLNRVYVDYIKQFLFESNAYLPYLNKLSVQYQDLIDAIENFTNNAEKVNCAKLKYIILFSKPSMYPENFHDYFPSLVNKLLF
;
A
#
# COMPACT_ATOMS: atom_id res chain seq x y z
N MET A 1 -17.27 -32.03 1.71
CA MET A 1 -16.63 -32.61 2.92
C MET A 1 -15.86 -31.48 3.61
N VAL A 2 -16.57 -30.66 4.38
CA VAL A 2 -16.03 -29.49 5.09
C VAL A 2 -15.87 -29.94 6.53
N GLN A 3 -14.74 -30.58 6.83
CA GLN A 3 -14.35 -30.90 8.20
C GLN A 3 -13.31 -29.88 8.64
N ILE A 4 -13.78 -28.93 9.45
CA ILE A 4 -13.13 -28.46 10.69
C ILE A 4 -11.59 -28.36 10.57
N ILE A 5 -11.10 -27.26 9.99
CA ILE A 5 -9.77 -26.75 10.34
C ILE A 5 -10.00 -25.65 11.40
N GLN A 6 -10.38 -26.07 12.59
CA GLN A 6 -10.39 -25.26 13.81
C GLN A 6 -9.28 -25.69 14.78
N LEU A 7 -8.24 -26.34 14.26
CA LEU A 7 -6.96 -26.43 14.96
C LEU A 7 -6.19 -25.17 14.62
N LEU A 8 -6.14 -24.23 15.57
CA LEU A 8 -5.20 -23.09 15.57
C LEU A 8 -3.77 -23.67 15.51
N ARG A 9 -3.28 -23.96 14.32
CA ARG A 9 -1.88 -24.27 14.07
C ARG A 9 -1.15 -22.95 14.09
N THR A 10 -0.19 -22.80 15.00
CA THR A 10 0.74 -21.66 14.99
C THR A 10 1.54 -21.67 13.68
N SER A 11 2.16 -20.55 13.30
CA SER A 11 3.13 -20.54 12.19
C SER A 11 4.17 -21.65 12.36
N ASP A 12 4.62 -21.90 13.58
CA ASP A 12 5.64 -22.89 13.91
C ASP A 12 5.14 -24.32 13.67
N ASP A 13 3.87 -24.61 13.97
CA ASP A 13 3.26 -25.91 13.67
C ASP A 13 3.21 -26.17 12.17
N ILE A 14 2.80 -25.15 11.40
CA ILE A 14 2.72 -25.23 9.94
C ILE A 14 4.12 -25.44 9.38
N GLN A 15 5.08 -24.61 9.78
CA GLN A 15 6.47 -24.70 9.32
C GLN A 15 7.09 -26.06 9.63
N ARG A 16 6.93 -26.58 10.86
CA ARG A 16 7.42 -27.91 11.26
C ARG A 16 6.83 -29.02 10.40
N MET A 17 5.57 -28.93 10.00
CA MET A 17 4.95 -29.94 9.13
C MET A 17 5.55 -29.97 7.73
N PHE A 18 5.85 -28.80 7.15
CA PHE A 18 6.51 -28.72 5.84
C PHE A 18 7.96 -29.18 5.90
N ILE A 19 8.70 -28.78 6.93
CA ILE A 19 10.10 -29.20 7.15
C ILE A 19 10.19 -30.73 7.28
N LYS A 20 9.29 -31.37 8.03
CA LYS A 20 9.23 -32.85 8.15
C LYS A 20 9.01 -33.57 6.81
N ARG A 21 8.50 -32.87 5.80
CA ARG A 21 8.31 -33.38 4.43
C ARG A 21 9.43 -32.98 3.46
N GLY A 22 10.51 -32.39 3.97
CA GLY A 22 11.67 -31.98 3.17
C GLY A 22 11.53 -30.62 2.48
N TYR A 23 10.50 -29.83 2.80
CA TYR A 23 10.33 -28.49 2.23
C TYR A 23 11.01 -27.42 3.09
N ASN A 24 11.80 -26.56 2.44
CA ASN A 24 12.37 -25.37 3.07
C ASN A 24 11.42 -24.18 2.85
N ILE A 25 10.60 -23.88 3.87
CA ILE A 25 9.59 -22.82 3.80
C ILE A 25 9.64 -21.94 5.05
N ASN A 26 9.07 -20.74 4.90
CA ASN A 26 8.66 -19.89 6.00
C ASN A 26 7.16 -19.62 5.90
N CYS A 27 6.54 -19.25 7.01
CA CYS A 27 5.14 -18.88 7.03
C CYS A 27 4.80 -17.92 8.17
N TYR A 28 3.75 -17.15 7.99
CA TYR A 28 3.16 -16.34 9.05
C TYR A 28 1.64 -16.34 8.94
N ILE A 29 0.98 -16.15 10.07
CA ILE A 29 -0.46 -15.99 10.14
C ILE A 29 -0.75 -14.50 10.09
N ASP A 30 -1.60 -14.11 9.15
CA ASP A 30 -2.03 -12.75 8.98
C ASP A 30 -3.54 -12.66 9.24
N ARG A 31 -3.98 -11.52 9.76
CA ARG A 31 -5.38 -11.32 10.10
C ARG A 31 -6.07 -10.65 8.91
N TYR A 32 -6.74 -11.46 8.10
CA TYR A 32 -7.46 -11.00 6.93
C TYR A 32 -8.78 -10.30 7.31
N SER A 33 -9.52 -10.81 8.31
CA SER A 33 -10.71 -10.16 8.84
C SER A 33 -10.90 -10.46 10.34
N ARG A 34 -12.03 -10.02 10.94
CA ARG A 34 -12.27 -10.21 12.38
C ARG A 34 -12.31 -11.69 12.73
N GLU A 35 -12.78 -12.48 11.78
CA GLU A 35 -13.12 -13.89 11.91
C GLU A 35 -12.27 -14.79 10.98
N ILE A 36 -11.56 -14.22 10.01
CA ILE A 36 -10.76 -14.97 9.04
C ILE A 36 -9.29 -14.63 9.22
N ASN A 37 -8.52 -15.65 9.60
CA ASN A 37 -7.06 -15.62 9.50
C ASN A 37 -6.65 -16.21 8.16
N GLN A 38 -5.63 -15.64 7.55
CA GLN A 38 -4.95 -16.21 6.38
C GLN A 38 -3.56 -16.69 6.81
N CYS A 39 -3.08 -17.78 6.22
CA CYS A 39 -1.73 -18.23 6.41
C CYS A 39 -0.95 -18.00 5.12
N HIS A 40 0.13 -17.23 5.21
CA HIS A 40 1.08 -17.05 4.12
C HIS A 40 2.17 -18.11 4.26
N VAL A 41 2.33 -18.96 3.25
CA VAL A 41 3.36 -20.01 3.20
C VAL A 41 4.19 -19.81 1.94
N TYR A 42 5.51 -19.76 2.06
CA TYR A 42 6.38 -19.52 0.92
C TYR A 42 7.76 -20.18 1.06
N SER A 43 8.39 -20.47 -0.08
CA SER A 43 9.70 -21.14 -0.14
C SER A 43 10.85 -20.24 0.31
N LEU A 44 11.93 -20.86 0.77
CA LEU A 44 13.21 -20.21 1.01
C LEU A 44 14.29 -20.80 0.07
N PRO A 45 14.93 -19.97 -0.78
CA PRO A 45 14.68 -18.55 -0.98
C PRO A 45 13.31 -18.28 -1.63
N PHE A 46 12.77 -17.08 -1.38
CA PHE A 46 11.55 -16.62 -2.06
C PHE A 46 11.91 -16.14 -3.47
N SER A 47 11.34 -16.75 -4.50
CA SER A 47 11.66 -16.46 -5.90
C SER A 47 10.51 -15.85 -6.70
N MET A 48 9.33 -15.68 -6.10
CA MET A 48 8.17 -15.13 -6.82
C MET A 48 8.30 -13.61 -7.00
N GLU A 49 7.76 -13.10 -8.10
CA GLU A 49 7.74 -11.66 -8.38
C GLU A 49 6.50 -10.95 -7.82
N TYR A 50 5.48 -11.71 -7.44
CA TYR A 50 4.19 -11.22 -6.98
C TYR A 50 3.90 -11.71 -5.57
N MET A 51 3.43 -10.80 -4.72
CA MET A 51 2.91 -11.13 -3.39
C MET A 51 1.59 -10.38 -3.17
N CYS A 52 0.57 -11.08 -2.68
CA CYS A 52 -0.76 -10.50 -2.48
C CYS A 52 -1.33 -10.79 -1.11
N ASN A 53 -2.46 -10.14 -0.82
CA ASN A 53 -3.20 -10.30 0.41
C ASN A 53 -2.34 -10.04 1.64
N VAL A 54 -1.41 -9.07 1.58
CA VAL A 54 -0.62 -8.70 2.76
C VAL A 54 -1.40 -7.68 3.59
N ALA A 55 -1.60 -7.96 4.87
CA ALA A 55 -2.33 -7.10 5.81
C ALA A 55 -1.46 -6.77 7.04
N ASN A 56 -2.10 -6.24 8.09
CA ASN A 56 -1.44 -5.57 9.22
C ASN A 56 -0.43 -6.43 9.99
N ASN A 57 -0.59 -7.75 10.01
CA ASN A 57 0.30 -8.63 10.77
C ASN A 57 1.52 -9.08 9.96
N PHE A 58 1.82 -8.41 8.85
CA PHE A 58 3.05 -8.63 8.12
C PHE A 58 4.27 -8.46 9.03
N VAL A 59 5.00 -9.57 9.24
CA VAL A 59 6.11 -9.67 10.19
C VAL A 59 7.43 -9.11 9.64
N GLY A 60 7.47 -8.70 8.36
CA GLY A 60 8.69 -8.30 7.68
C GLY A 60 9.40 -9.46 6.98
N GLY A 61 10.68 -9.27 6.72
CA GLY A 61 11.50 -10.16 5.90
C GLY A 61 12.20 -9.39 4.78
N LEU A 62 12.95 -10.08 3.93
CA LEU A 62 13.59 -9.49 2.76
C LEU A 62 13.20 -10.28 1.51
N PHE A 63 12.42 -9.65 0.64
CA PHE A 63 11.83 -10.26 -0.54
C PHE A 63 12.41 -9.64 -1.82
N MET A 64 13.67 -10.00 -2.12
CA MET A 64 14.43 -9.41 -3.25
C MET A 64 13.82 -9.70 -4.62
N SER A 65 13.02 -10.75 -4.78
CA SER A 65 12.40 -11.11 -6.06
C SER A 65 11.07 -10.39 -6.32
N VAL A 66 10.40 -9.88 -5.29
CA VAL A 66 9.08 -9.26 -5.45
C VAL A 66 9.21 -7.94 -6.19
N ARG A 67 8.37 -7.76 -7.21
CA ARG A 67 8.20 -6.55 -8.01
C ARG A 67 6.81 -5.97 -7.86
N GLN A 68 5.84 -6.78 -7.45
CA GLN A 68 4.44 -6.40 -7.36
C GLN A 68 3.85 -6.84 -6.02
N LEU A 69 3.26 -5.89 -5.31
CA LEU A 69 2.69 -6.12 -3.98
C LEU A 69 1.25 -5.62 -3.91
N GLN A 70 0.39 -6.45 -3.35
CA GLN A 70 -0.99 -6.08 -3.04
C GLN A 70 -1.24 -6.13 -1.53
N LEU A 71 -1.52 -4.95 -0.99
CA LEU A 71 -1.87 -4.72 0.41
C LEU A 71 -3.38 -4.62 0.56
N TYR A 72 -3.91 -5.21 1.62
CA TYR A 72 -5.32 -5.12 1.97
C TYR A 72 -5.53 -4.61 3.38
N ASP A 73 -6.25 -3.49 3.46
CA ASP A 73 -6.69 -2.88 4.70
C ASP A 73 -8.17 -3.23 4.95
N PHE A 74 -8.39 -4.22 5.82
CA PHE A 74 -9.73 -4.73 6.09
C PHE A 74 -10.42 -4.11 7.31
N LEU A 75 -9.68 -3.72 8.34
CA LEU A 75 -10.26 -3.41 9.65
C LEU A 75 -9.51 -2.32 10.40
N VAL A 76 -8.19 -2.36 10.31
CA VAL A 76 -7.29 -1.49 11.07
C VAL A 76 -6.46 -0.74 10.04
N PRO A 77 -6.58 0.59 9.99
CA PRO A 77 -5.80 1.37 9.05
C PRO A 77 -4.30 1.12 9.26
N PHE A 78 -3.57 0.95 8.16
CA PHE A 78 -2.12 0.93 8.17
C PHE A 78 -1.57 2.22 8.81
N GLU A 79 -0.59 2.04 9.68
CA GLU A 79 0.20 3.15 10.23
C GLU A 79 1.33 3.54 9.28
N HIS A 80 1.90 4.72 9.46
CA HIS A 80 3.07 5.18 8.71
C HIS A 80 4.20 4.12 8.72
N ASP A 81 4.49 3.58 9.91
CA ASP A 81 5.52 2.55 10.11
C ASP A 81 5.24 1.26 9.37
N PHE A 82 3.97 0.95 9.08
CA PHE A 82 3.63 -0.22 8.26
C PHE A 82 4.22 -0.06 6.86
N PHE A 83 3.96 1.07 6.19
CA PHE A 83 4.52 1.36 4.88
C PHE A 83 6.06 1.47 4.92
N ALA A 84 6.65 1.95 6.01
CA ALA A 84 8.10 1.92 6.20
C ALA A 84 8.62 0.48 6.25
N ARG A 85 7.95 -0.43 6.97
CA ARG A 85 8.31 -1.87 6.98
C ARG A 85 8.17 -2.49 5.60
N ILE A 86 7.12 -2.15 4.85
CA ILE A 86 6.94 -2.60 3.46
C ILE A 86 8.12 -2.15 2.58
N SER A 87 8.50 -0.88 2.63
CA SER A 87 9.63 -0.38 1.82
C SER A 87 10.93 -1.14 2.05
N ARG A 88 11.24 -1.50 3.31
CA ARG A 88 12.44 -2.26 3.68
C ARG A 88 12.35 -3.72 3.28
N ALA A 89 11.16 -4.31 3.35
CA ALA A 89 10.96 -5.71 3.02
C ALA A 89 10.95 -5.98 1.51
N PHE A 90 10.55 -4.98 0.72
CA PHE A 90 10.39 -5.08 -0.73
C PHE A 90 11.22 -4.00 -1.45
N PRO A 91 12.56 -4.06 -1.37
CA PRO A 91 13.41 -2.96 -1.85
C PRO A 91 13.31 -2.73 -3.35
N LEU A 92 12.96 -3.76 -4.14
CA LEU A 92 12.83 -3.71 -5.60
C LEU A 92 11.37 -3.61 -6.08
N LEU A 93 10.48 -3.07 -5.25
CA LEU A 93 9.06 -2.99 -5.58
C LEU A 93 8.78 -1.98 -6.71
N ASN A 94 8.15 -2.45 -7.78
CA ASN A 94 7.78 -1.64 -8.94
C ASN A 94 6.30 -1.23 -8.93
N ILE A 95 5.43 -2.08 -8.39
CA ILE A 95 3.98 -1.87 -8.35
C ILE A 95 3.46 -2.11 -6.94
N LEU A 96 2.78 -1.11 -6.40
CA LEU A 96 2.10 -1.19 -5.10
C LEU A 96 0.61 -0.96 -5.29
N ASN A 97 -0.20 -1.97 -4.95
CA ASN A 97 -1.64 -1.88 -4.92
C ASN A 97 -2.11 -1.89 -3.47
N VAL A 98 -2.77 -0.82 -3.02
CA VAL A 98 -3.38 -0.71 -1.70
C VAL A 98 -4.89 -0.67 -1.88
N ILE A 99 -5.58 -1.62 -1.25
CA ILE A 99 -7.03 -1.75 -1.33
C ILE A 99 -7.58 -1.69 0.08
N SER A 100 -8.57 -0.82 0.30
CA SER A 100 -9.40 -0.87 1.51
C SER A 100 -10.85 -1.17 1.13
N LEU A 101 -11.50 -2.02 1.91
CA LEU A 101 -12.92 -2.38 1.71
C LEU A 101 -13.88 -1.46 2.45
N HIS A 102 -13.38 -0.70 3.43
CA HIS A 102 -14.20 0.21 4.20
C HIS A 102 -14.13 1.59 3.55
N GLY A 103 -15.02 1.81 2.59
CA GLY A 103 -15.22 3.15 2.04
C GLY A 103 -15.85 4.04 3.11
N GLN A 104 -15.05 4.69 3.96
CA GLN A 104 -15.44 5.90 4.67
C GLN A 104 -14.32 6.56 5.50
N LYS A 105 -14.35 7.90 5.41
CA LYS A 105 -13.99 9.00 6.33
C LYS A 105 -12.82 8.77 7.27
N LYS A 106 -11.79 9.62 7.09
CA LYS A 106 -10.73 10.02 8.03
C LYS A 106 -10.56 9.09 9.21
N LYS A 107 -9.39 8.43 9.28
CA LYS A 107 -8.94 7.63 10.41
C LYS A 107 -9.45 8.25 11.70
N LEU A 108 -10.38 7.58 12.40
CA LEU A 108 -10.92 8.05 13.67
C LEU A 108 -9.72 8.22 14.59
N THR A 109 -9.29 9.46 14.75
CA THR A 109 -8.09 9.85 15.48
C THR A 109 -8.27 9.47 16.94
N HIS A 110 -7.81 8.27 17.31
CA HIS A 110 -7.26 8.11 18.63
C HIS A 110 -5.92 8.85 18.64
N GLN A 111 -5.98 10.05 19.21
CA GLN A 111 -4.82 10.81 19.66
C GLN A 111 -3.88 11.25 18.53
N GLN A 112 -4.14 12.47 18.04
CA GLN A 112 -3.06 13.43 17.79
C GLN A 112 -2.25 13.62 19.10
N ASN A 113 -1.50 12.60 19.50
CA ASN A 113 -0.33 12.85 20.28
C ASN A 113 0.70 13.33 19.27
N GLU A 114 1.04 14.61 19.36
CA GLU A 114 2.25 15.24 18.84
C GLU A 114 3.52 14.60 19.44
N HIS A 115 3.54 13.29 19.62
CA HIS A 115 4.72 12.54 19.97
C HIS A 115 5.54 12.38 18.71
N LYS A 116 6.42 13.39 18.49
CA LYS A 116 7.68 13.30 17.75
C LYS A 116 7.69 12.12 16.79
N GLN A 117 6.94 12.24 15.70
CA GLN A 117 7.16 11.36 14.57
C GLN A 117 8.58 11.69 14.12
N THR A 118 9.53 10.84 14.50
CA THR A 118 10.85 10.77 13.87
C THR A 118 10.58 10.27 12.46
N SER A 119 9.96 11.12 11.64
CA SER A 119 9.38 10.83 10.34
C SER A 119 10.51 10.74 9.34
N SER A 120 11.27 9.66 9.41
CA SER A 120 12.16 9.30 8.30
C SER A 120 11.28 9.15 7.06
N ILE A 121 11.58 9.92 6.02
CA ILE A 121 10.92 9.82 4.72
C ILE A 121 10.95 8.35 4.28
N ILE A 122 9.80 7.82 3.84
CA ILE A 122 9.73 6.46 3.34
C ILE A 122 10.20 6.44 1.90
N GLU A 123 11.19 5.62 1.60
CA GLU A 123 11.78 5.54 0.27
C GLU A 123 11.25 4.32 -0.49
N TYR A 124 10.69 4.55 -1.67
CA TYR A 124 10.42 3.48 -2.62
C TYR A 124 11.21 3.74 -3.91
N PRO A 125 12.49 3.31 -3.96
CA PRO A 125 13.42 3.71 -5.01
C PRO A 125 13.12 3.14 -6.38
N HIS A 126 12.19 2.19 -6.51
CA HIS A 126 11.81 1.57 -7.79
C HIS A 126 10.32 1.62 -8.09
N LEU A 127 9.51 2.25 -7.23
CA LEU A 127 8.06 2.26 -7.40
C LEU A 127 7.66 3.12 -8.60
N MET A 128 7.12 2.46 -9.62
CA MET A 128 6.68 3.09 -10.87
C MET A 128 5.17 3.31 -10.91
N TYR A 129 4.41 2.39 -10.30
CA TYR A 129 2.96 2.42 -10.28
C TYR A 129 2.40 2.24 -8.87
N LEU A 130 1.63 3.24 -8.44
CA LEU A 130 0.86 3.21 -7.19
C LEU A 130 -0.65 3.16 -7.50
N SER A 131 -1.35 2.17 -6.95
CA SER A 131 -2.81 2.05 -7.04
C SER A 131 -3.41 2.12 -5.64
N LEU A 132 -4.28 3.10 -5.42
CA LEU A 132 -4.92 3.43 -4.16
C LEU A 132 -6.44 3.32 -4.32
N ASN A 133 -6.99 2.12 -4.10
CA ASN A 133 -8.40 1.84 -4.32
C ASN A 133 -9.21 1.88 -3.01
N ARG A 134 -10.12 2.86 -2.91
CA ARG A 134 -11.02 3.07 -1.75
C ARG A 134 -10.26 3.19 -0.42
N VAL A 135 -9.08 3.81 -0.45
CA VAL A 135 -8.17 3.92 0.69
C VAL A 135 -8.49 5.11 1.59
N TYR A 136 -7.87 5.17 2.77
CA TYR A 136 -7.88 6.36 3.60
C TYR A 136 -7.12 7.52 2.92
N VAL A 137 -7.66 8.74 3.03
CA VAL A 137 -7.04 9.98 2.51
C VAL A 137 -5.61 10.15 3.03
N ASP A 138 -5.34 9.73 4.26
CA ASP A 138 -4.01 9.80 4.86
C ASP A 138 -2.97 8.96 4.10
N TYR A 139 -3.37 7.87 3.44
CA TYR A 139 -2.45 7.09 2.60
C TYR A 139 -2.08 7.87 1.35
N ILE A 140 -3.05 8.57 0.76
CA ILE A 140 -2.80 9.43 -0.40
C ILE A 140 -1.82 10.53 0.00
N LYS A 141 -2.07 11.24 1.12
CA LYS A 141 -1.16 12.25 1.65
C LYS A 141 0.23 11.68 1.93
N GLN A 142 0.31 10.48 2.51
CA GLN A 142 1.57 9.82 2.82
C GLN A 142 2.42 9.53 1.58
N PHE A 143 1.82 9.15 0.44
CA PHE A 143 2.57 8.85 -0.78
C PHE A 143 2.79 10.08 -1.67
N LEU A 144 1.81 10.98 -1.75
CA LEU A 144 1.90 12.12 -2.68
C LEU A 144 2.71 13.29 -2.11
N PHE A 145 2.92 13.37 -0.80
CA PHE A 145 3.68 14.46 -0.20
C PHE A 145 5.13 14.04 0.04
N GLU A 146 6.07 14.84 -0.45
CA GLU A 146 7.52 14.55 -0.39
C GLU A 146 8.06 14.56 1.06
N SER A 147 7.41 15.32 1.94
CA SER A 147 7.65 15.30 3.39
C SER A 147 7.48 13.90 4.00
N ASN A 148 6.70 13.02 3.35
CA ASN A 148 6.34 11.70 3.84
C ASN A 148 6.98 10.56 3.05
N ALA A 149 7.13 10.71 1.72
CA ALA A 149 7.66 9.66 0.85
C ALA A 149 8.50 10.19 -0.31
N TYR A 150 9.62 9.51 -0.57
CA TYR A 150 10.47 9.74 -1.73
C TYR A 150 10.22 8.65 -2.79
N LEU A 151 9.63 9.07 -3.91
CA LEU A 151 9.16 8.20 -4.98
C LEU A 151 9.75 8.62 -6.34
N PRO A 152 11.06 8.42 -6.58
CA PRO A 152 11.78 9.03 -7.70
C PRO A 152 11.28 8.59 -9.08
N TYR A 153 10.73 7.38 -9.21
CA TYR A 153 10.28 6.82 -10.49
C TYR A 153 8.76 6.70 -10.63
N LEU A 154 8.01 7.23 -9.66
CA LEU A 154 6.56 7.20 -9.71
C LEU A 154 6.07 8.01 -10.91
N ASN A 155 5.45 7.32 -11.87
CA ASN A 155 4.94 7.94 -13.08
C ASN A 155 3.48 7.60 -13.36
N LYS A 156 2.90 6.65 -12.63
CA LYS A 156 1.51 6.22 -12.76
C LYS A 156 0.83 6.14 -11.40
N LEU A 157 -0.34 6.77 -11.31
CA LEU A 157 -1.22 6.72 -10.14
C LEU A 157 -2.60 6.20 -10.54
N SER A 158 -3.20 5.34 -9.73
CA SER A 158 -4.63 5.03 -9.79
C SER A 158 -5.28 5.38 -8.47
N VAL A 159 -6.34 6.18 -8.49
CA VAL A 159 -6.96 6.70 -7.26
C VAL A 159 -8.42 7.06 -7.49
N GLN A 160 -9.22 7.11 -6.42
CA GLN A 160 -10.56 7.70 -6.48
C GLN A 160 -10.44 9.22 -6.60
N TYR A 161 -11.21 9.82 -7.50
CA TYR A 161 -11.12 11.25 -7.74
C TYR A 161 -11.45 12.08 -6.50
N GLN A 162 -12.51 11.70 -5.78
CA GLN A 162 -12.91 12.42 -4.57
C GLN A 162 -11.84 12.34 -3.47
N ASP A 163 -11.25 11.16 -3.25
CA ASP A 163 -10.20 11.00 -2.24
C ASP A 163 -8.94 11.80 -2.58
N LEU A 164 -8.63 11.94 -3.88
CA LEU A 164 -7.53 12.79 -4.38
C LEU A 164 -7.79 14.28 -4.10
N ILE A 165 -9.01 14.76 -4.37
CA ILE A 165 -9.41 16.14 -4.03
C ILE A 165 -9.26 16.39 -2.53
N ASP A 166 -9.79 15.48 -1.72
CA ASP A 166 -9.76 15.62 -0.27
C ASP A 166 -8.32 15.61 0.27
N ALA A 167 -7.44 14.79 -0.32
CA ALA A 167 -6.03 14.72 0.06
C ALA A 167 -5.26 16.00 -0.28
N ILE A 168 -5.51 16.60 -1.43
CA ILE A 168 -4.79 17.78 -1.93
C ILE A 168 -5.54 19.08 -1.59
N GLU A 169 -6.56 19.00 -0.72
CA GLU A 169 -7.35 20.14 -0.25
C GLU A 169 -7.87 20.99 -1.41
N ASN A 170 -8.51 20.30 -2.38
CA ASN A 170 -9.02 20.89 -3.61
C ASN A 170 -7.96 21.65 -4.42
N PHE A 171 -6.73 21.12 -4.47
CA PHE A 171 -5.62 21.70 -5.24
C PHE A 171 -5.23 23.11 -4.77
N THR A 172 -5.37 23.41 -3.48
CA THR A 172 -4.96 24.70 -2.89
C THR A 172 -3.63 24.63 -2.12
N ASN A 173 -3.22 23.45 -1.67
CA ASN A 173 -1.97 23.26 -0.93
C ASN A 173 -0.73 23.16 -1.86
N ASN A 174 -0.14 24.32 -2.15
CA ASN A 174 1.00 24.43 -3.07
C ASN A 174 2.33 23.86 -2.54
N ALA A 175 2.44 23.56 -1.25
CA ALA A 175 3.70 23.18 -0.63
C ALA A 175 4.18 21.75 -1.00
N GLU A 176 3.31 20.92 -1.58
CA GLU A 176 3.52 19.46 -1.66
C GLU A 176 3.30 18.88 -3.07
N LYS A 177 3.67 19.64 -4.11
CA LYS A 177 3.44 19.27 -5.53
C LYS A 177 4.42 18.26 -6.13
N VAL A 178 5.51 17.89 -5.47
CA VAL A 178 6.68 17.32 -6.15
C VAL A 178 6.45 15.89 -6.67
N ASN A 179 5.83 14.99 -5.90
CA ASN A 179 5.53 13.65 -6.43
C ASN A 179 4.41 13.68 -7.48
N CYS A 180 3.43 14.57 -7.32
CA CYS A 180 2.36 14.79 -8.31
C CYS A 180 2.93 15.29 -9.66
N ALA A 181 3.89 16.22 -9.63
CA ALA A 181 4.47 16.81 -10.83
C ALA A 181 5.21 15.81 -11.74
N LYS A 182 5.66 14.68 -11.18
CA LYS A 182 6.36 13.61 -11.92
C LYS A 182 5.40 12.63 -12.62
N LEU A 183 4.11 12.64 -12.25
CA LEU A 183 3.12 11.72 -12.80
C LEU A 183 2.87 11.99 -14.29
N LYS A 184 3.01 10.94 -15.10
CA LYS A 184 2.70 10.94 -16.53
C LYS A 184 1.30 10.40 -16.82
N TYR A 185 0.79 9.58 -15.91
CA TYR A 185 -0.49 8.89 -16.04
C TYR A 185 -1.26 8.91 -14.72
N ILE A 186 -2.54 9.29 -14.80
CA ILE A 186 -3.49 9.16 -13.70
C ILE A 186 -4.70 8.40 -14.22
N ILE A 187 -5.08 7.35 -13.48
CA ILE A 187 -6.32 6.60 -13.71
C ILE A 187 -7.26 6.94 -12.57
N LEU A 188 -8.42 7.50 -12.90
CA LEU A 188 -9.44 7.84 -11.93
C LEU A 188 -10.50 6.74 -11.91
N PHE A 189 -10.72 6.12 -10.76
CA PHE A 189 -11.76 5.08 -10.64
C PHE A 189 -13.19 5.64 -10.81
N SER A 190 -13.34 6.95 -10.65
CA SER A 190 -14.57 7.71 -10.92
C SER A 190 -14.22 8.96 -11.71
N LYS A 191 -14.87 9.17 -12.86
CA LYS A 191 -14.64 10.35 -13.68
C LYS A 191 -15.31 11.58 -13.08
N PRO A 192 -14.62 12.71 -12.97
CA PRO A 192 -15.28 13.97 -12.69
C PRO A 192 -16.06 14.47 -13.90
N SER A 193 -17.13 15.21 -13.63
CA SER A 193 -17.82 16.00 -14.64
C SER A 193 -16.99 17.20 -15.10
N MET A 194 -16.14 17.73 -14.22
CA MET A 194 -15.26 18.87 -14.49
C MET A 194 -14.05 18.82 -13.55
N TYR A 195 -12.86 19.15 -14.07
CA TYR A 195 -11.65 19.31 -13.28
C TYR A 195 -11.57 20.74 -12.71
N PRO A 196 -11.07 20.91 -11.47
CA PRO A 196 -10.72 22.21 -10.91
C PRO A 196 -9.70 22.93 -11.80
N GLU A 197 -9.75 24.25 -11.82
CA GLU A 197 -8.85 25.08 -12.65
C GLU A 197 -7.37 24.74 -12.40
N ASN A 198 -6.99 24.52 -11.14
CA ASN A 198 -5.61 24.23 -10.75
C ASN A 198 -5.20 22.76 -10.94
N PHE A 199 -6.06 21.88 -11.45
CA PHE A 199 -5.75 20.46 -11.58
C PHE A 199 -4.47 20.22 -12.39
N HIS A 200 -4.33 20.93 -13.51
CA HIS A 200 -3.16 20.80 -14.38
C HIS A 200 -1.87 21.34 -13.77
N ASP A 201 -1.96 22.26 -12.79
CA ASP A 201 -0.80 22.78 -12.07
C ASP A 201 -0.19 21.75 -11.11
N TYR A 202 -0.98 20.78 -10.65
CA TYR A 202 -0.49 19.67 -9.82
C TYR A 202 0.05 18.52 -10.65
N PHE A 203 -0.38 18.40 -11.90
CA PHE A 203 0.02 17.32 -12.79
C PHE A 203 0.51 17.83 -14.16
N PRO A 204 1.52 18.71 -14.19
CA PRO A 204 2.04 19.32 -15.42
C PRO A 204 2.61 18.30 -16.42
N SER A 205 3.01 17.11 -15.96
CA SER A 205 3.61 16.06 -16.80
C SER A 205 2.59 15.08 -17.40
N LEU A 206 1.29 15.28 -17.17
CA LEU A 206 0.27 14.39 -17.72
C LEU A 206 0.32 14.39 -19.24
N VAL A 207 0.46 13.21 -19.81
CA VAL A 207 0.32 13.04 -21.26
C VAL A 207 -1.16 13.26 -21.57
N ASN A 208 -1.47 14.34 -22.29
CA ASN A 208 -2.82 14.84 -22.67
C ASN A 208 -3.80 13.81 -23.30
N LYS A 209 -3.41 12.54 -23.44
CA LYS A 209 -4.19 11.52 -24.14
C LYS A 209 -4.98 10.55 -23.25
N LEU A 210 -4.75 10.45 -21.94
CA LEU A 210 -5.33 9.36 -21.15
C LEU A 210 -5.86 9.80 -19.78
N LEU A 211 -6.95 10.58 -19.78
CA LEU A 211 -7.89 10.64 -18.65
C LEU A 211 -8.99 9.60 -18.93
N PHE A 212 -8.69 8.33 -18.66
CA PHE A 212 -9.66 7.23 -18.81
C PHE A 212 -10.38 6.92 -17.50
#